data_AF-A0A7J0HDP0-F1
#
_entry.id   AF-A0A7J0HDP0-F1
#
_cell.length_a   1.000
_cell.length_b   1.000
_cell.length_c   1.000
_cell.angle_alpha   90.00
_cell.angle_beta   90.00
_cell.angle_gamma   90.00
#
_symmetry.space_group_name_H-M   'P 1'
#
loop_
_entity.id
_entity.type
_entity.pdbx_description
1 polymer ?
#
loop_
_entity_poly.entity_id
_entity_poly.type
_entity_poly.pdbx_seq_one_letter_code
_entity_poly.pdbx_strand_id
1 'polypeptide(L)'
;MDPMGFEDQVSITVEDEEILSLDSEVNSYPSNPGQFEVFAKNGMTIIDEENTEHEVIKKCFLNGMEQFGKNTNVVAIHRNSNSSFTGKARKETFRIFSEAVAKKSGGDANIKYACVSSSAMDQYGFRHVLLCRVILGNTEPVRPGSEQFQPSSNEFDSGVDNLSSPRRYIIWSPYMNSHIFPDYIVSFTVPVREVSRTRVVRPNSPYMKFVSLLSMLSNFLPRSRMVLIFKYHSEYQVSSSFLSNLQSLFPFLRYL
;
A
#
# COMPACT_ATOMS: atom_id res chain seq x y z
N MET A 1 -73.36 13.14 19.17
CA MET A 1 -72.49 11.96 19.01
C MET A 1 -71.09 12.44 19.26
N ASP A 2 -70.56 12.16 20.44
CA ASP A 2 -69.14 12.09 20.73
C ASP A 2 -68.89 10.62 21.16
N PRO A 3 -67.71 10.01 20.96
CA PRO A 3 -66.43 10.61 21.37
C PRO A 3 -65.19 10.23 20.52
N MET A 4 -64.03 10.66 21.04
CA MET A 4 -62.63 10.31 20.71
C MET A 4 -61.95 11.26 19.73
N GLY A 5 -60.94 12.04 20.13
CA GLY A 5 -60.27 12.09 21.42
C GLY A 5 -58.97 12.90 21.33
N PHE A 6 -58.63 13.48 22.49
CA PHE A 6 -57.30 13.86 22.96
C PHE A 6 -56.52 14.99 22.25
N GLU A 7 -56.62 16.17 22.86
CA GLU A 7 -55.46 16.96 23.33
C GLU A 7 -54.35 16.04 23.85
N ASP A 8 -53.07 16.30 23.57
CA ASP A 8 -52.26 17.26 24.32
C ASP A 8 -50.78 17.18 23.88
N GLN A 9 -50.04 18.23 24.19
CA GLN A 9 -48.61 18.39 23.91
C GLN A 9 -47.73 17.49 24.76
N VAL A 10 -46.59 17.02 24.23
CA VAL A 10 -45.42 16.65 25.06
C VAL A 10 -44.10 17.00 24.35
N SER A 11 -43.35 17.89 25.00
CA SER A 11 -41.93 18.19 24.80
C SER A 11 -41.05 16.95 25.03
N ILE A 12 -40.03 16.74 24.20
CA ILE A 12 -38.97 15.78 24.49
C ILE A 12 -37.66 16.53 24.73
N THR A 13 -37.22 16.51 25.98
CA THR A 13 -35.86 16.82 26.41
C THR A 13 -34.96 15.68 25.94
N VAL A 14 -33.97 15.98 25.10
CA VAL A 14 -32.89 15.03 24.85
C VAL A 14 -31.83 15.30 25.91
N GLU A 15 -31.70 14.31 26.78
CA GLU A 15 -30.80 14.26 27.92
C GLU A 15 -29.35 14.42 27.47
N ASP A 16 -28.61 15.22 28.24
CA ASP A 16 -27.16 15.35 28.17
C ASP A 16 -26.52 14.00 28.52
N GLU A 17 -26.16 13.20 27.52
CA GLU A 17 -25.24 12.08 27.76
C GLU A 17 -23.83 12.64 27.96
N GLU A 18 -23.37 12.57 29.20
CA GLU A 18 -22.00 12.78 29.63
C GLU A 18 -21.02 12.12 28.66
N ILE A 19 -20.27 12.95 27.93
CA ILE A 19 -19.02 12.51 27.31
C ILE A 19 -18.08 12.25 28.48
N LEU A 20 -18.03 11.00 28.93
CA LEU A 20 -16.95 10.51 29.77
C LEU A 20 -15.64 10.79 29.02
N SER A 21 -14.90 11.77 29.53
CA SER A 21 -13.52 12.02 29.20
C SER A 21 -12.70 10.77 29.53
N LEU A 22 -12.57 9.88 28.56
CA LEU A 22 -11.51 8.88 28.60
C LEU A 22 -10.21 9.62 28.29
N ASP A 23 -9.56 10.07 29.36
CA ASP A 23 -8.12 10.25 29.39
C ASP A 23 -7.51 8.91 29.00
N SER A 24 -7.16 8.76 27.72
CA SER A 24 -6.49 7.57 27.24
C SER A 24 -5.06 7.62 27.72
N GLU A 25 -4.84 7.12 28.93
CA GLU A 25 -3.56 6.57 29.34
C GLU A 25 -3.08 5.62 28.24
N VAL A 26 -1.88 5.88 27.74
CA VAL A 26 -1.18 5.03 26.78
C VAL A 26 -0.88 3.70 27.46
N ASN A 27 -1.84 2.79 27.41
CA ASN A 27 -1.62 1.39 27.69
C ASN A 27 -1.06 0.75 26.42
N SER A 28 0.21 0.38 26.46
CA SER A 28 0.84 -0.49 25.47
C SER A 28 0.13 -1.85 25.51
N TYR A 29 -0.87 -2.03 24.66
CA TYR A 29 -1.58 -3.30 24.55
C TYR A 29 -0.61 -4.37 24.04
N PRO A 30 -0.50 -5.53 24.71
CA PRO A 30 0.19 -6.67 24.13
C PRO A 30 -0.55 -7.11 22.87
N SER A 31 0.20 -7.31 21.79
CA SER A 31 -0.24 -7.72 20.47
C SER A 31 -1.29 -8.83 20.54
N ASN A 32 -2.56 -8.51 20.26
CA ASN A 32 -3.59 -9.54 20.15
C ASN A 32 -3.22 -10.43 18.94
N PRO A 33 -3.07 -11.76 19.09
CA PRO A 33 -2.53 -12.64 18.05
C PRO A 33 -3.22 -12.54 16.68
N GLY A 34 -4.48 -12.08 16.65
CA GLY A 34 -5.25 -11.92 15.41
C GLY A 34 -4.97 -10.65 14.60
N GLN A 35 -4.36 -9.61 15.18
CA GLN A 35 -4.25 -8.29 14.52
C GLN A 35 -3.42 -8.31 13.23
N PHE A 36 -2.40 -9.17 13.16
CA PHE A 36 -1.47 -9.25 12.03
C PHE A 36 -1.44 -10.63 11.36
N GLU A 37 -2.45 -11.47 11.64
CA GLU A 37 -2.51 -12.84 11.14
C GLU A 37 -2.47 -12.89 9.59
N VAL A 38 -3.04 -11.87 8.93
CA VAL A 38 -2.99 -11.72 7.46
C VAL A 38 -1.56 -11.63 6.91
N PHE A 39 -0.63 -11.01 7.65
CA PHE A 39 0.77 -10.91 7.23
C PHE A 39 1.50 -12.24 7.47
N ALA A 40 1.26 -12.87 8.61
CA ALA A 40 1.83 -14.19 8.93
C ALA A 40 1.42 -15.26 7.90
N LYS A 41 0.13 -15.32 7.53
CA LYS A 41 -0.39 -16.22 6.48
C LYS A 41 0.28 -15.99 5.12
N ASN A 42 0.79 -14.78 4.88
CA ASN A 42 1.46 -14.39 3.64
C ASN A 42 2.99 -14.48 3.72
N GLY A 43 3.53 -15.22 4.69
CA GLY A 43 4.98 -15.47 4.78
C GLY A 43 5.79 -14.28 5.27
N MET A 44 5.14 -13.36 6.01
CA MET A 44 5.80 -12.29 6.73
C MET A 44 5.97 -12.67 8.21
N THR A 45 7.09 -12.29 8.80
CA THR A 45 7.35 -12.48 10.24
C THR A 45 7.50 -11.14 10.92
N ILE A 46 6.87 -10.97 12.08
CA ILE A 46 7.07 -9.78 12.92
C ILE A 46 8.54 -9.72 13.38
N ILE A 47 9.11 -8.52 13.36
CA ILE A 47 10.44 -8.24 13.92
C ILE A 47 10.23 -7.72 15.34
N ASP A 48 10.98 -8.28 16.29
CA ASP A 48 10.99 -7.86 17.68
C ASP A 48 11.42 -6.38 17.83
N GLU A 49 10.81 -5.65 18.75
CA GLU A 49 11.14 -4.24 19.00
C GLU A 49 12.57 -4.02 19.50
N GLU A 50 13.15 -4.99 20.22
CA GLU A 50 14.53 -4.94 20.70
C GLU A 50 15.56 -5.21 19.57
N ASN A 51 15.08 -5.60 18.38
CA ASN A 51 15.95 -5.88 17.26
C ASN A 51 16.50 -4.59 16.62
N THR A 52 17.82 -4.53 16.41
CA THR A 52 18.46 -3.42 15.70
C THR A 52 17.87 -3.14 14.30
N GLU A 53 17.42 -4.18 13.59
CA GLU A 53 16.73 -4.07 12.29
C GLU A 53 15.40 -3.32 12.44
N HIS A 54 14.64 -3.63 13.49
CA HIS A 54 13.39 -2.92 13.80
C HIS A 54 13.65 -1.42 14.02
N GLU A 55 14.64 -1.09 14.86
CA GLU A 55 14.97 0.30 15.17
C GLU A 55 15.45 1.10 13.95
N VAL A 56 16.26 0.48 13.08
CA VAL A 56 16.71 1.13 11.84
C VAL A 56 15.52 1.41 10.92
N ILE A 57 14.64 0.43 10.68
CA ILE A 57 13.49 0.61 9.79
C ILE A 57 12.50 1.62 10.38
N LYS A 58 12.20 1.54 11.70
CA LYS A 58 11.34 2.49 12.42
C LYS A 58 11.85 3.91 12.27
N LYS A 59 13.13 4.14 12.56
CA LYS A 59 13.76 5.47 12.45
C LYS A 59 13.75 5.99 11.02
N CYS A 60 14.13 5.16 10.05
CA CYS A 60 14.11 5.54 8.63
C CYS A 60 12.70 5.89 8.14
N PHE A 61 11.70 5.11 8.54
CA PHE A 61 10.30 5.36 8.19
C PHE A 61 9.80 6.69 8.78
N LEU A 62 10.00 6.92 10.07
CA LEU A 62 9.58 8.16 10.73
C LEU A 62 10.28 9.39 10.15
N ASN A 63 11.58 9.29 9.84
CA ASN A 63 12.32 10.37 9.18
C ASN A 63 11.78 10.64 7.76
N GLY A 64 11.44 9.58 7.01
CA GLY A 64 10.86 9.70 5.67
C GLY A 64 9.46 10.33 5.66
N MET A 65 8.75 10.31 6.79
CA MET A 65 7.47 11.00 6.97
C MET A 65 7.60 12.51 7.27
N GLU A 66 8.83 13.04 7.33
CA GLU A 66 9.12 14.46 7.55
C GLU A 66 8.32 15.02 8.76
N GLN A 67 7.54 16.08 8.58
CA GLN A 67 6.78 16.71 9.67
C GLN A 67 5.72 15.79 10.31
N PHE A 68 5.29 14.73 9.63
CA PHE A 68 4.29 13.78 10.13
C PHE A 68 4.90 12.68 11.00
N GLY A 69 6.22 12.45 10.90
CA GLY A 69 6.91 11.40 11.66
C GLY A 69 6.76 11.57 13.17
N LYS A 70 6.79 12.81 13.68
CA LYS A 70 6.70 13.09 15.13
C LYS A 70 5.40 12.63 15.78
N ASN A 71 4.32 12.60 15.02
CA ASN A 71 3.02 12.17 15.52
C ASN A 71 2.71 10.73 15.11
N THR A 72 3.59 10.04 14.39
CA THR A 72 3.28 8.70 13.90
C THR A 72 3.73 7.65 14.90
N ASN A 73 2.84 6.74 15.26
CA ASN A 73 3.17 5.60 16.11
C ASN A 73 3.32 4.34 15.24
N VAL A 74 4.53 3.78 15.16
CA VAL A 74 4.77 2.50 14.49
C VAL A 74 4.39 1.38 15.44
N VAL A 75 3.39 0.57 15.05
CA VAL A 75 2.81 -0.49 15.89
C VAL A 75 3.39 -1.87 15.59
N ALA A 76 3.90 -2.11 14.38
CA ALA A 76 4.57 -3.35 14.04
C ALA A 76 5.40 -3.20 12.76
N ILE A 77 6.52 -3.92 12.69
CA ILE A 77 7.30 -4.09 11.47
C ILE A 77 7.35 -5.58 11.15
N HIS A 78 6.90 -5.93 9.95
CA HIS A 78 6.94 -7.29 9.45
C HIS A 78 7.99 -7.38 8.35
N ARG A 79 8.78 -8.44 8.38
CA ARG A 79 9.77 -8.77 7.35
C ARG A 79 9.26 -9.88 6.46
N ASN A 80 9.51 -9.77 5.16
CA ASN A 80 9.33 -10.88 4.24
C ASN A 80 10.39 -11.94 4.54
N SER A 81 9.97 -13.07 5.10
CA SER A 81 10.87 -14.14 5.52
C SER A 81 11.47 -14.89 4.32
N ASN A 82 10.88 -14.75 3.12
CA ASN A 82 11.28 -15.46 1.91
C ASN A 82 11.38 -16.98 2.12
N SER A 83 10.53 -17.54 2.98
CA SER A 83 10.58 -18.95 3.36
C SER A 83 10.03 -19.86 2.27
N SER A 84 9.05 -19.39 1.49
CA SER A 84 8.46 -20.12 0.38
C SER A 84 9.42 -20.26 -0.81
N PHE A 85 9.23 -21.30 -1.63
CA PHE A 85 10.01 -21.48 -2.86
C PHE A 85 9.92 -20.26 -3.78
N THR A 86 8.72 -19.70 -3.94
CA THR A 86 8.50 -18.48 -4.72
C THR A 86 9.18 -17.26 -4.10
N GLY A 87 9.17 -17.12 -2.78
CA GLY A 87 9.88 -16.04 -2.08
C GLY A 87 11.39 -16.12 -2.28
N LYS A 88 11.97 -17.33 -2.14
CA LYS A 88 13.40 -17.57 -2.43
C LYS A 88 13.73 -17.26 -3.88
N ALA A 89 12.94 -17.75 -4.83
CA ALA A 89 13.12 -17.48 -6.26
C ALA A 89 13.01 -15.99 -6.58
N ARG A 90 12.08 -15.26 -5.96
CA ARG A 90 11.94 -13.81 -6.15
C ARG A 90 13.13 -13.03 -5.60
N LYS A 91 13.60 -13.38 -4.40
CA LYS A 91 14.79 -12.77 -3.80
C LYS A 91 16.03 -13.00 -4.65
N GLU A 92 16.18 -14.22 -5.15
CA GLU A 92 17.29 -14.59 -6.04
C GLU A 92 17.21 -13.89 -7.40
N THR A 93 16.01 -13.80 -7.97
CA THR A 93 15.77 -13.05 -9.22
C THR A 93 16.18 -11.59 -9.05
N PHE A 94 15.75 -10.94 -7.96
CA PHE A 94 16.14 -9.56 -7.65
C PHE A 94 17.66 -9.42 -7.51
N ARG A 95 18.34 -10.38 -6.86
CA ARG A 95 19.81 -10.41 -6.77
C ARG A 95 20.46 -10.43 -8.16
N ILE A 96 20.02 -11.34 -9.03
CA ILE A 96 20.56 -11.47 -10.40
C ILE A 96 20.38 -10.18 -11.21
N PHE A 97 19.19 -9.57 -11.16
CA PHE A 97 18.94 -8.31 -11.86
C PHE A 97 19.76 -7.17 -11.27
N SER A 98 19.95 -7.12 -9.96
CA SER A 98 20.82 -6.11 -9.34
C SER A 98 22.27 -6.23 -9.83
N GLU A 99 22.80 -7.44 -9.94
CA GLU A 99 24.15 -7.68 -10.45
C GLU A 99 24.29 -7.29 -11.92
N ALA A 100 23.27 -7.59 -12.73
CA ALA A 100 23.25 -7.20 -14.14
C ALA A 100 23.23 -5.67 -14.32
N VAL A 101 22.41 -4.95 -13.54
CA VAL A 101 22.33 -3.48 -13.58
C VAL A 101 23.61 -2.84 -13.05
N ALA A 102 24.20 -3.37 -11.98
CA ALA A 102 25.50 -2.93 -11.48
C ALA A 102 26.58 -3.07 -12.56
N LYS A 103 26.64 -4.21 -13.25
CA LYS A 103 27.60 -4.44 -14.33
C LYS A 103 27.42 -3.46 -15.49
N LYS A 104 26.18 -3.08 -15.81
CA LYS A 104 25.86 -2.07 -16.84
C LYS A 104 26.27 -0.65 -16.41
N SER A 105 26.17 -0.33 -15.12
CA SER A 105 26.20 1.04 -14.58
C SER A 105 27.48 1.38 -13.81
N GLY A 106 28.62 0.76 -14.17
CA GLY A 106 29.92 1.08 -13.54
C GLY A 106 30.13 0.46 -12.15
N GLY A 107 29.38 -0.58 -11.80
CA GLY A 107 29.57 -1.40 -10.59
C GLY A 107 28.55 -1.19 -9.48
N ASP A 108 27.63 -0.22 -9.61
CA ASP A 108 26.56 0.05 -8.63
C ASP A 108 25.18 -0.08 -9.28
N ALA A 109 24.31 -0.87 -8.66
CA ALA A 109 22.92 -1.02 -9.09
C ALA A 109 22.00 0.11 -8.60
N ASN A 110 22.53 1.01 -7.75
CA ASN A 110 21.80 2.12 -7.16
C ASN A 110 20.53 1.62 -6.44
N ILE A 111 20.68 0.65 -5.55
CA ILE A 111 19.54 0.06 -4.84
C ILE A 111 19.09 1.02 -3.73
N LYS A 112 17.81 1.35 -3.70
CA LYS A 112 17.19 2.20 -2.67
C LYS A 112 15.98 1.51 -2.05
N TYR A 113 15.66 1.93 -0.83
CA TYR A 113 14.36 1.64 -0.25
C TYR A 113 13.34 2.69 -0.69
N ALA A 114 12.12 2.24 -1.01
CA ALA A 114 11.02 3.11 -1.37
C ALA A 114 9.70 2.57 -0.82
N CYS A 115 8.80 3.47 -0.43
CA CYS A 115 7.43 3.13 -0.10
C CYS A 115 6.56 3.17 -1.37
N VAL A 116 5.75 2.14 -1.59
CA VAL A 116 4.87 2.09 -2.78
C VAL A 116 3.63 2.96 -2.57
N SER A 117 2.93 2.77 -1.44
CA SER A 117 1.76 3.54 -1.02
C SER A 117 1.32 3.09 0.39
N SER A 118 0.49 3.89 1.05
CA SER A 118 -0.17 3.52 2.31
C SER A 118 -1.56 2.92 2.06
N SER A 119 -1.93 1.92 2.86
CA SER A 119 -3.27 1.33 2.86
C SER A 119 -4.33 2.31 3.38
N ALA A 120 -5.58 1.98 3.10
CA ALA A 120 -6.68 2.50 3.92
C ALA A 120 -6.50 2.04 5.38
N MET A 121 -7.15 2.75 6.29
CA MET A 121 -7.21 2.35 7.69
C MET A 121 -7.97 1.02 7.81
N ASP A 122 -7.41 0.06 8.53
CA ASP A 122 -8.05 -1.24 8.80
C ASP A 122 -9.05 -1.14 9.97
N GLN A 123 -9.63 -2.29 10.34
CA GLN A 123 -10.60 -2.37 11.44
C GLN A 123 -10.01 -2.07 12.83
N TYR A 124 -8.67 -2.10 12.97
CA TYR A 124 -7.93 -1.81 14.19
C TYR A 124 -7.41 -0.37 14.23
N GLY A 125 -7.72 0.44 13.21
CA GLY A 125 -7.23 1.81 13.10
C GLY A 125 -5.82 1.93 12.52
N PHE A 126 -5.24 0.83 12.05
CA PHE A 126 -3.88 0.78 11.51
C PHE A 126 -3.87 1.13 10.03
N ARG A 127 -2.80 1.83 9.63
CA ARG A 127 -2.38 1.93 8.25
C ARG A 127 -1.14 1.08 8.06
N HIS A 128 -0.98 0.57 6.86
CA HIS A 128 0.17 -0.24 6.48
C HIS A 128 0.87 0.41 5.30
N VAL A 129 2.19 0.30 5.24
CA VAL A 129 2.99 0.69 4.08
C VAL A 129 3.90 -0.48 3.71
N LEU A 130 3.95 -0.80 2.42
CA LEU A 130 4.93 -1.73 1.89
C LEU A 130 6.23 -0.98 1.56
N LEU A 131 7.31 -1.39 2.22
CA LEU A 131 8.66 -0.93 1.95
C LEU A 131 9.35 -1.95 1.02
N CYS A 132 9.81 -1.46 -0.12
CA CYS A 132 10.45 -2.27 -1.15
C CYS A 132 11.92 -1.87 -1.31
N ARG A 133 12.77 -2.84 -1.63
CA ARG A 133 14.05 -2.58 -2.30
C ARG A 133 13.81 -2.37 -3.77
N VAL A 134 14.39 -1.32 -4.32
CA VAL A 134 14.22 -0.91 -5.71
C VAL A 134 15.58 -0.75 -6.36
N ILE A 135 15.81 -1.43 -7.48
CA ILE A 135 16.98 -1.22 -8.33
C ILE A 135 16.69 -0.01 -9.21
N LEU A 136 17.44 1.09 -9.04
CA LEU A 136 17.25 2.28 -9.85
C LEU A 136 18.18 2.34 -11.07
N GLY A 137 19.38 1.75 -10.97
CA GLY A 137 20.40 1.87 -12.01
C GLY A 137 20.68 3.32 -12.38
N ASN A 138 20.86 3.56 -13.68
CA ASN A 138 20.97 4.90 -14.25
C ASN A 138 19.60 5.56 -14.30
N THR A 139 19.48 6.71 -13.63
CA THR A 139 18.21 7.44 -13.52
C THR A 139 18.12 8.60 -14.52
N GLU A 140 16.92 8.83 -15.04
CA GLU A 140 16.60 10.02 -15.85
C GLU A 140 15.54 10.90 -15.18
N PRO A 141 15.56 12.23 -15.39
CA PRO A 141 14.51 13.11 -14.90
C PRO A 141 13.24 12.96 -15.74
N VAL A 142 12.12 12.62 -15.11
CA VAL A 142 10.80 12.56 -15.73
C VAL A 142 10.00 13.79 -15.31
N ARG A 143 9.69 14.66 -16.27
CA ARG A 143 8.94 15.89 -16.01
C ARG A 143 7.49 15.58 -15.59
N PRO A 144 6.90 16.36 -14.66
CA PRO A 144 5.47 16.29 -14.40
C PRO A 144 4.65 16.48 -15.68
N GLY A 145 3.67 15.61 -15.92
CA GLY A 145 2.85 15.63 -17.14
C GLY A 145 3.48 14.92 -18.34
N SER A 146 4.64 14.27 -18.19
CA SER A 146 5.23 13.45 -19.25
C SER A 146 4.31 12.27 -19.64
N GLU A 147 4.23 11.99 -20.94
CA GLU A 147 3.53 10.82 -21.50
C GLU A 147 4.46 9.60 -21.66
N GLN A 148 5.67 9.67 -21.11
CA GLN A 148 6.67 8.62 -21.19
C GLN A 148 6.22 7.34 -20.47
N PHE A 149 6.35 6.21 -21.14
CA PHE A 149 5.97 4.87 -20.63
C PHE A 149 7.13 3.86 -20.59
N GLN A 150 8.31 4.28 -21.01
CA GLN A 150 9.56 3.50 -21.07
C GLN A 150 10.76 4.44 -20.96
N PRO A 151 12.00 3.96 -20.76
CA PRO A 151 13.17 4.83 -20.76
C PRO A 151 13.31 5.66 -22.04
N SER A 152 13.83 6.89 -21.95
CA SER A 152 14.08 7.71 -23.14
C SER A 152 15.20 7.16 -24.03
N SER A 153 16.09 6.36 -23.46
CA SER A 153 17.18 5.67 -24.15
C SER A 153 17.59 4.39 -23.40
N ASN A 154 18.41 3.56 -24.03
CA ASN A 154 18.94 2.33 -23.41
C ASN A 154 19.95 2.60 -22.27
N GLU A 155 20.40 3.84 -22.11
CA GLU A 155 21.34 4.23 -21.06
C GLU A 155 20.66 4.30 -19.69
N PHE A 156 19.34 4.53 -19.66
CA PHE A 156 18.54 4.68 -18.44
C PHE A 156 17.78 3.40 -18.09
N ASP A 157 17.60 3.19 -16.79
CA ASP A 157 16.90 2.05 -16.21
C ASP A 157 15.59 2.49 -15.52
N SER A 158 15.60 3.66 -14.87
CA SER A 158 14.46 4.20 -14.13
C SER A 158 14.34 5.73 -14.20
N GLY A 159 13.18 6.25 -13.82
CA GLY A 159 12.90 7.68 -13.78
C GLY A 159 12.89 8.26 -12.35
N VAL A 160 13.23 9.54 -12.23
CA VAL A 160 13.12 10.33 -10.99
C VAL A 160 12.45 11.66 -11.24
N ASP A 161 11.83 12.25 -10.22
CA ASP A 161 11.26 13.59 -10.29
C ASP A 161 12.31 14.71 -10.23
N ASN A 162 13.41 14.48 -9.49
CA ASN A 162 14.53 15.41 -9.38
C ASN A 162 15.85 14.64 -9.23
N LEU A 163 16.89 15.02 -9.98
CA LEU A 163 18.18 14.31 -9.97
C LEU A 163 19.01 14.56 -8.69
N SER A 164 18.87 15.73 -8.07
CA SER A 164 19.66 16.11 -6.88
C SER A 164 19.01 15.65 -5.58
N SER A 165 17.68 15.67 -5.52
CA SER A 165 16.90 15.27 -4.34
C SER A 165 15.61 14.57 -4.78
N PRO A 166 15.71 13.31 -5.25
CA PRO A 166 14.56 12.57 -5.75
C PRO A 166 13.61 12.25 -4.60
N ARG A 167 12.32 12.55 -4.80
CA ARG A 167 11.24 12.17 -3.87
C ARG A 167 10.35 11.07 -4.44
N ARG A 168 10.41 10.83 -5.75
CA ARG A 168 9.64 9.80 -6.43
C ARG A 168 10.51 9.04 -7.41
N TYR A 169 10.36 7.72 -7.40
CA TYR A 169 10.98 6.83 -8.36
C TYR A 169 9.92 6.27 -9.31
N ILE A 170 10.29 6.14 -10.58
CA ILE A 170 9.43 5.60 -11.63
C ILE A 170 10.13 4.37 -12.18
N ILE A 171 9.53 3.21 -11.93
CA ILE A 171 9.96 1.95 -12.51
C ILE A 171 8.98 1.60 -13.61
N TRP A 172 9.49 1.49 -14.84
CA TRP A 172 8.67 1.17 -16.00
C TRP A 172 8.11 -0.24 -15.90
N SER A 173 6.91 -0.45 -16.45
CA SER A 173 6.17 -1.71 -16.32
C SER A 173 6.97 -2.98 -16.66
N PRO A 174 7.80 -3.01 -17.72
CA PRO A 174 8.61 -4.19 -18.02
C PRO A 174 9.62 -4.58 -16.93
N TYR A 175 9.97 -3.65 -16.04
CA TYR A 175 11.01 -3.82 -15.02
C TYR A 175 10.46 -4.03 -13.61
N MET A 176 9.14 -3.89 -13.38
CA MET A 176 8.55 -3.94 -12.03
C MET A 176 8.85 -5.25 -11.30
N ASN A 177 8.73 -6.40 -11.98
CA ASN A 177 8.96 -7.72 -11.38
C ASN A 177 10.43 -8.01 -11.05
N SER A 178 11.37 -7.40 -11.78
CA SER A 178 12.80 -7.60 -11.62
C SER A 178 13.45 -6.57 -10.70
N HIS A 179 12.93 -5.33 -10.71
CA HIS A 179 13.53 -4.18 -10.04
C HIS A 179 12.86 -3.84 -8.72
N ILE A 180 11.74 -4.47 -8.36
CA ILE A 180 11.02 -4.19 -7.11
C ILE A 180 10.88 -5.46 -6.28
N PHE A 181 11.46 -5.41 -5.08
CA PHE A 181 11.42 -6.50 -4.11
C PHE A 181 10.71 -6.06 -2.82
N PRO A 182 9.52 -6.62 -2.52
CA PRO A 182 8.83 -6.42 -1.25
C PRO A 182 9.63 -6.98 -0.08
N ASP A 183 10.02 -6.12 0.86
CA ASP A 183 10.96 -6.49 1.94
C ASP A 183 10.32 -6.35 3.32
N TYR A 184 9.63 -5.23 3.60
CA TYR A 184 8.98 -5.01 4.89
C TYR A 184 7.57 -4.44 4.74
N ILE A 185 6.72 -4.72 5.73
CA ILE A 185 5.47 -3.99 5.96
C ILE A 185 5.61 -3.24 7.29
N VAL A 186 5.39 -1.93 7.24
CA VAL A 186 5.33 -1.08 8.43
C VAL A 186 3.87 -0.77 8.72
N SER A 187 3.39 -1.19 9.88
CA SER A 187 2.07 -0.87 10.40
C SER A 187 2.18 0.30 11.37
N PHE A 188 1.32 1.30 11.24
CA PHE A 188 1.37 2.51 12.06
C PHE A 188 -0.01 3.14 12.26
N THR A 189 -0.13 3.96 13.30
CA THR A 189 -1.25 4.87 13.52
C THR A 189 -0.77 6.31 13.42
N VAL A 190 -1.69 7.20 13.04
CA VAL A 190 -1.48 8.65 13.07
C VAL A 190 -2.64 9.25 13.87
N PRO A 191 -2.38 10.02 14.93
CA PRO A 191 -3.39 10.75 15.68
C PRO A 191 -4.19 11.62 14.72
N VAL A 192 -5.51 11.47 14.78
CA VAL A 192 -6.41 12.35 14.03
C VAL A 192 -6.34 13.72 14.70
N ARG A 193 -5.63 14.67 14.09
CA ARG A 193 -5.81 16.08 14.46
C ARG A 193 -7.22 16.47 14.02
N GLU A 194 -8.02 17.05 14.90
CA GLU A 194 -9.30 17.71 14.57
C GLU A 194 -9.03 18.95 13.69
N VAL A 195 -8.53 18.75 12.48
CA VAL A 195 -8.41 19.81 11.48
C VAL A 195 -9.21 19.33 10.31
N SER A 196 -10.50 19.67 10.36
CA SER A 196 -11.51 19.49 9.32
C SER A 196 -11.59 18.07 8.79
N ARG A 197 -12.76 17.44 8.89
CA ARG A 197 -13.11 16.37 7.97
C ARG A 197 -12.95 16.91 6.53
N THR A 198 -11.76 16.82 5.93
CA THR A 198 -11.71 16.50 4.50
C THR A 198 -12.36 15.14 4.46
N ARG A 199 -13.70 15.16 4.27
CA ARG A 199 -14.41 14.03 3.73
C ARG A 199 -13.48 13.57 2.62
N VAL A 200 -12.90 12.38 2.78
CA VAL A 200 -12.48 11.63 1.61
C VAL A 200 -13.75 11.63 0.80
N VAL A 201 -13.79 12.46 -0.25
CA VAL A 201 -14.89 12.43 -1.19
C VAL A 201 -14.75 11.05 -1.79
N ARG A 202 -15.50 10.10 -1.23
CA ARG A 202 -15.78 8.84 -1.91
C ARG A 202 -16.21 9.27 -3.30
N PRO A 203 -15.56 8.79 -4.36
CA PRO A 203 -16.09 9.05 -5.69
C PRO A 203 -17.55 8.60 -5.65
N ASN A 204 -18.48 9.53 -5.89
CA ASN A 204 -19.92 9.27 -5.88
C ASN A 204 -20.36 8.34 -7.02
N SER A 205 -19.41 7.76 -7.77
CA SER A 205 -19.69 6.71 -8.73
C SER A 205 -20.00 5.41 -7.97
N PRO A 206 -21.15 4.76 -8.21
CA PRO A 206 -21.43 3.46 -7.63
C PRO A 206 -20.31 2.49 -7.99
N TYR A 207 -19.69 1.89 -6.96
CA TYR A 207 -18.64 0.90 -7.15
C TYR A 207 -19.22 -0.29 -7.91
N MET A 208 -18.71 -0.54 -9.11
CA MET A 208 -19.21 -1.61 -9.97
C MET A 208 -18.37 -2.86 -9.77
N LYS A 209 -19.01 -4.00 -9.47
CA LYS A 209 -18.32 -5.30 -9.43
C LYS A 209 -17.71 -5.59 -10.81
N PHE A 210 -16.49 -6.14 -10.86
CA PHE A 210 -15.80 -6.41 -12.13
C PHE A 210 -16.61 -7.30 -13.07
N VAL A 211 -17.40 -8.23 -12.54
CA VAL A 211 -18.35 -9.06 -13.30
C VAL A 211 -19.41 -8.20 -13.99
N SER A 212 -19.91 -7.18 -13.31
CA SER A 212 -20.87 -6.24 -13.88
C SER A 212 -20.22 -5.36 -14.95
N LEU A 213 -18.96 -4.93 -14.73
CA LEU A 213 -18.17 -4.20 -15.74
C LEU A 213 -17.94 -5.04 -17.00
N LEU A 214 -17.55 -6.30 -16.84
CA LEU A 214 -17.39 -7.25 -17.95
C LEU A 214 -18.69 -7.43 -18.74
N SER A 215 -19.81 -7.52 -18.03
CA SER A 215 -21.14 -7.62 -18.64
C SER A 215 -21.55 -6.35 -19.40
N MET A 216 -21.05 -5.17 -19.01
CA MET A 216 -21.24 -3.95 -19.80
C MET A 216 -20.33 -3.95 -21.03
N LEU A 217 -19.04 -4.25 -20.84
CA LEU A 217 -18.05 -4.27 -21.91
C LEU A 217 -18.37 -5.29 -23.00
N SER A 218 -19.04 -6.42 -22.67
CA SER A 218 -19.48 -7.40 -23.67
C SER A 218 -20.46 -6.86 -24.69
N ASN A 219 -21.15 -5.76 -24.38
CA ASN A 219 -22.09 -5.12 -25.30
C ASN A 219 -21.39 -4.15 -26.27
N PHE A 220 -20.15 -3.75 -25.98
CA PHE A 220 -19.41 -2.75 -26.75
C PHE A 220 -18.16 -3.32 -27.44
N LEU A 221 -17.67 -4.48 -26.99
CA LEU A 221 -16.45 -5.09 -27.50
C LEU A 221 -16.74 -6.42 -28.22
N PRO A 222 -16.08 -6.68 -29.38
CA PRO A 222 -16.17 -7.97 -30.05
C PRO A 222 -15.72 -9.13 -29.17
N ARG A 223 -16.28 -10.34 -29.39
CA ARG A 223 -15.96 -11.55 -28.64
C ARG A 223 -14.45 -11.83 -28.53
N SER A 224 -13.67 -11.57 -29.59
CA SER A 224 -12.21 -11.78 -29.59
C SER A 224 -11.48 -10.89 -28.56
N ARG A 225 -11.92 -9.64 -28.38
CA ARG A 225 -11.37 -8.72 -27.36
C ARG A 225 -11.87 -9.07 -25.97
N MET A 226 -13.13 -9.48 -25.84
CA MET A 226 -13.66 -9.96 -24.56
C MET A 226 -12.92 -11.20 -24.06
N VAL A 227 -12.61 -12.16 -24.95
CA VAL A 227 -11.84 -13.35 -24.62
C VAL A 227 -10.43 -12.99 -24.14
N LEU A 228 -9.78 -12.00 -24.77
CA LEU A 228 -8.49 -11.50 -24.29
C LEU A 228 -8.61 -10.86 -22.90
N ILE A 229 -9.63 -10.04 -22.66
CA ILE A 229 -9.89 -9.43 -21.34
C ILE A 229 -10.10 -10.50 -20.28
N PHE A 230 -10.91 -11.53 -20.58
CA PHE A 230 -11.12 -12.66 -19.68
C PHE A 230 -9.83 -13.44 -19.43
N LYS A 231 -9.06 -13.73 -20.49
CA LYS A 231 -7.79 -14.45 -20.43
C LYS A 231 -6.78 -13.70 -19.55
N TYR A 232 -6.57 -12.40 -19.80
CA TYR A 232 -5.68 -11.58 -18.99
C TYR A 232 -6.17 -11.48 -17.53
N HIS A 233 -7.48 -11.37 -17.31
CA HIS A 233 -8.03 -11.35 -15.95
C HIS A 233 -7.87 -12.69 -15.21
N SER A 234 -8.02 -13.82 -15.90
CA SER A 234 -7.79 -15.16 -15.32
C SER A 234 -6.31 -15.44 -15.10
N GLU A 235 -5.44 -15.06 -16.04
CA GLU A 235 -3.99 -15.19 -15.89
C GLU A 235 -3.48 -14.31 -14.74
N TYR A 236 -4.04 -13.10 -14.60
CA TYR A 236 -3.78 -12.18 -13.49
C TYR A 236 -4.23 -12.72 -12.13
N GLN A 237 -5.39 -13.39 -12.05
CA GLN A 237 -5.84 -14.06 -10.83
C GLN A 237 -4.95 -15.24 -10.44
N VAL A 238 -4.30 -15.88 -11.42
CA VAL A 238 -3.47 -17.08 -11.22
C VAL A 238 -1.99 -16.75 -10.96
N SER A 239 -1.43 -15.69 -11.57
CA SER A 239 0.03 -15.41 -11.57
C SER A 239 0.55 -14.56 -10.40
N SER A 240 -0.22 -14.38 -9.32
CA SER A 240 0.12 -13.39 -8.28
C SER A 240 0.10 -13.98 -6.86
N SER A 241 0.79 -15.08 -6.60
CA SER A 241 0.75 -15.77 -5.29
C SER A 241 1.56 -15.12 -4.14
N PHE A 242 1.75 -13.80 -4.17
CA PHE A 242 2.22 -13.02 -3.01
C PHE A 242 1.54 -11.65 -2.95
N LEU A 243 1.27 -11.03 -4.11
CA LEU A 243 0.57 -9.75 -4.19
C LEU A 243 -0.96 -9.91 -4.16
N SER A 244 -1.53 -11.01 -4.67
CA SER A 244 -2.98 -11.26 -4.62
C SER A 244 -3.56 -11.31 -3.20
N ASN A 245 -2.80 -11.81 -2.23
CA ASN A 245 -3.28 -11.93 -0.85
C ASN A 245 -3.17 -10.63 -0.04
N LEU A 246 -2.39 -9.65 -0.53
CA LEU A 246 -2.29 -8.30 0.06
C LEU A 246 -3.11 -7.25 -0.71
N GLN A 247 -3.79 -7.63 -1.79
CA GLN A 247 -4.62 -6.74 -2.62
C GLN A 247 -5.77 -6.08 -1.85
N SER A 248 -6.26 -6.71 -0.77
CA SER A 248 -7.29 -6.13 0.10
C SER A 248 -6.79 -4.90 0.85
N LEU A 249 -5.50 -4.86 1.20
CA LEU A 249 -4.87 -3.77 1.94
C LEU A 249 -4.15 -2.78 1.02
N PHE A 250 -3.60 -3.26 -0.10
CA PHE A 250 -2.90 -2.45 -1.08
C PHE A 250 -3.45 -2.67 -2.48
N PRO A 251 -4.59 -2.05 -2.84
CA PRO A 251 -5.21 -2.19 -4.15
C PRO A 251 -4.29 -1.79 -5.31
N PHE A 252 -3.26 -0.98 -5.03
CA PHE A 252 -2.28 -0.52 -6.03
C PHE A 252 -1.21 -1.57 -6.38
N LEU A 253 -1.06 -2.63 -5.57
CA LEU A 253 -0.32 -3.84 -5.97
C LEU A 253 -0.96 -4.52 -7.18
N ARG A 254 -2.12 -4.04 -7.65
CA ARG A 254 -2.72 -4.42 -8.93
C ARG A 254 -1.82 -4.16 -10.14
N TYR A 255 -0.88 -3.23 -10.01
CA TYR A 255 -0.03 -2.76 -11.10
C TYR A 255 1.44 -3.17 -10.96
N LEU A 256 1.82 -3.84 -9.86
CA LEU A 256 3.16 -4.39 -9.57
C LEU A 256 3.17 -5.90 -9.82
#